data_AF-A0A7X6YBV9-F1
#
_entry.id   AF-A0A7X6YBV9-F1
#
_cell.length_a   1.000
_cell.length_b   1.000
_cell.length_c   1.000
_cell.angle_alpha   90.00
_cell.angle_beta   90.00
_cell.angle_gamma   90.00
#
_symmetry.space_group_name_H-M   'P 1'
#
loop_
_entity.id
_entity.type
_entity.pdbx_description
1 polymer ?
#
loop_
_entity_poly.entity_id
_entity_poly.type
_entity_poly.pdbx_seq_one_letter_code
_entity_poly.pdbx_strand_id
1 'polypeptide(L)'
;AFTMPKLLLLGTNDPYWTVDALRHYWNDLPGPKLVYQAPNAGHGAGGTEGAARVRAAFLQMVAQGKTPPQVSWRRQDGAADALHVEADRRARGARLWQAHAPTRDFRKAVWTSAPLALDAQGQRATAPLPAPAEGFAAYMAELSFSEDGRDFQLSTQVYVSPDLPPIKEHTL
;
A
#
# COMPACT_ATOMS: atom_id res chain seq x y z
N ALA A 1 -12.12 -19.55 -10.97
CA ALA A 1 -11.81 -18.21 -10.42
C ALA A 1 -11.52 -18.34 -8.93
N PHE A 2 -10.52 -17.60 -8.40
CA PHE A 2 -10.15 -17.67 -6.99
C PHE A 2 -11.04 -16.78 -6.11
N THR A 3 -11.97 -17.37 -5.37
CA THR A 3 -13.01 -16.65 -4.61
C THR A 3 -12.64 -16.37 -3.15
N MET A 4 -11.62 -17.04 -2.60
CA MET A 4 -11.19 -16.82 -1.21
C MET A 4 -10.57 -15.43 -1.02
N PRO A 5 -10.73 -14.81 0.17
CA PRO A 5 -9.97 -13.62 0.55
C PRO A 5 -8.46 -13.88 0.51
N LYS A 6 -7.68 -12.87 0.14
CA LYS A 6 -6.21 -12.97 0.00
C LYS A 6 -5.56 -11.80 0.74
N LEU A 7 -4.52 -12.07 1.51
CA LEU A 7 -3.69 -11.04 2.15
C LEU A 7 -2.27 -11.13 1.60
N LEU A 8 -1.82 -10.05 0.96
CA LEU A 8 -0.43 -9.88 0.53
C LEU A 8 0.36 -9.18 1.63
N LEU A 9 1.55 -9.70 1.93
CA LEU A 9 2.49 -9.12 2.88
C LEU A 9 3.80 -8.87 2.16
N LEU A 10 4.16 -7.60 2.03
CA LEU A 10 5.35 -7.18 1.29
C LEU A 10 6.27 -6.35 2.18
N GLY A 11 7.56 -6.34 1.86
CA GLY A 11 8.54 -5.44 2.47
C GLY A 11 8.84 -4.28 1.53
N THR A 12 8.79 -3.06 2.04
CA THR A 12 9.12 -1.86 1.24
C THR A 12 10.62 -1.76 0.89
N ASN A 13 11.47 -2.60 1.49
CA ASN A 13 12.90 -2.69 1.26
C ASN A 13 13.34 -4.10 0.82
N ASP A 14 12.42 -4.92 0.29
CA ASP A 14 12.74 -6.29 -0.13
C ASP A 14 13.82 -6.28 -1.25
N PRO A 15 14.91 -7.07 -1.12
CA PRO A 15 15.97 -7.06 -2.11
C PRO A 15 15.65 -7.83 -3.41
N TYR A 16 14.57 -8.62 -3.41
CA TYR A 16 14.18 -9.51 -4.50
C TYR A 16 12.98 -9.00 -5.32
N TRP A 17 12.16 -8.13 -4.75
CA TRP A 17 10.99 -7.54 -5.41
C TRP A 17 11.11 -6.02 -5.47
N THR A 18 10.79 -5.42 -6.61
CA THR A 18 10.75 -3.96 -6.71
C THR A 18 9.64 -3.40 -5.82
N VAL A 19 9.86 -2.20 -5.27
CA VAL A 19 8.94 -1.63 -4.28
C VAL A 19 7.55 -1.35 -4.85
N ASP A 20 7.45 -1.07 -6.14
CA ASP A 20 6.19 -0.84 -6.86
C ASP A 20 5.69 -2.08 -7.64
N ALA A 21 6.19 -3.29 -7.36
CA ALA A 21 5.88 -4.52 -8.10
C ALA A 21 4.38 -4.83 -8.25
N LEU A 22 3.55 -4.43 -7.27
CA LEU A 22 2.08 -4.59 -7.31
C LEU A 22 1.45 -3.99 -8.56
N ARG A 23 2.07 -2.97 -9.17
CA ARG A 23 1.56 -2.33 -10.39
C ARG A 23 1.36 -3.29 -11.56
N HIS A 24 2.05 -4.43 -11.55
CA HIS A 24 2.01 -5.41 -12.63
C HIS A 24 0.88 -6.43 -12.53
N TYR A 25 0.32 -6.65 -11.33
CA TYR A 25 -0.62 -7.76 -11.12
C TYR A 25 -1.75 -7.46 -10.14
N TRP A 26 -1.77 -6.30 -9.49
CA TRP A 26 -2.83 -5.95 -8.54
C TRP A 26 -4.22 -5.98 -9.19
N ASN A 27 -4.34 -5.43 -10.40
CA ASN A 27 -5.63 -5.37 -11.12
C ASN A 27 -6.09 -6.75 -11.59
N ASP A 28 -5.16 -7.63 -11.97
CA ASP A 28 -5.47 -8.99 -12.44
C ASP A 28 -5.78 -9.96 -11.30
N LEU A 29 -5.40 -9.63 -10.07
CA LEU A 29 -5.69 -10.45 -8.90
C LEU A 29 -7.18 -10.35 -8.53
N PRO A 30 -7.96 -11.46 -8.53
CA PRO A 30 -9.38 -11.40 -8.18
C PRO A 30 -9.59 -11.06 -6.70
N GLY A 31 -10.58 -10.20 -6.43
CA GLY A 31 -11.02 -9.90 -5.06
C GLY A 31 -11.75 -11.08 -4.39
N PRO A 32 -11.95 -11.03 -3.06
CA PRO A 32 -11.42 -10.02 -2.13
C PRO A 32 -9.90 -10.15 -1.95
N LYS A 33 -9.19 -9.02 -1.97
CA LYS A 33 -7.73 -8.96 -1.84
C LYS A 33 -7.30 -7.77 -1.00
N LEU A 34 -6.33 -8.00 -0.14
CA LEU A 34 -5.79 -7.03 0.80
C LEU A 34 -4.28 -6.99 0.65
N VAL A 35 -3.67 -5.87 0.99
CA VAL A 35 -2.22 -5.78 1.09
C VAL A 35 -1.83 -5.00 2.34
N TYR A 36 -0.75 -5.45 2.97
CA TYR A 36 0.01 -4.68 3.94
C TYR A 36 1.46 -4.70 3.49
N GLN A 37 2.07 -3.52 3.34
CA GLN A 37 3.49 -3.42 3.07
C GLN A 37 4.20 -2.88 4.30
N ALA A 38 5.11 -3.67 4.85
CA ALA A 38 5.88 -3.33 6.02
C ALA A 38 6.92 -2.24 5.68
N PRO A 39 6.79 -1.03 6.25
CA PRO A 39 7.75 0.05 6.05
C PRO A 39 9.10 -0.36 6.67
N ASN A 40 10.21 -0.02 6.00
CA ASN A 40 11.58 -0.29 6.46
C ASN A 40 11.94 -1.79 6.61
N ALA A 41 11.14 -2.69 6.03
CA ALA A 41 11.35 -4.13 6.12
C ALA A 41 11.77 -4.72 4.77
N GLY A 42 12.79 -5.58 4.80
CA GLY A 42 13.22 -6.37 3.65
C GLY A 42 12.47 -7.69 3.52
N HIS A 43 13.16 -8.72 3.03
CA HIS A 43 12.58 -10.05 2.77
C HIS A 43 11.88 -10.70 3.97
N GLY A 44 12.33 -10.37 5.20
CA GLY A 44 11.73 -10.83 6.44
C GLY A 44 10.46 -10.08 6.87
N ALA A 45 9.80 -9.31 5.99
CA ALA A 45 8.66 -8.45 6.32
C ALA A 45 7.50 -9.18 7.04
N GLY A 46 7.30 -10.47 6.76
CA GLY A 46 6.34 -11.31 7.48
C GLY A 46 6.60 -11.42 8.99
N GLY A 47 7.85 -11.24 9.45
CA GLY A 47 8.21 -11.27 10.86
C GLY A 47 7.92 -9.96 11.62
N THR A 48 7.54 -8.88 10.94
CA THR A 48 7.26 -7.60 11.61
C THR A 48 6.01 -7.67 12.48
N GLU A 49 5.96 -6.84 13.53
CA GLU A 49 4.79 -6.75 14.41
C GLU A 49 3.51 -6.35 13.65
N GLY A 50 3.61 -5.37 12.75
CA GLY A 50 2.48 -4.96 11.89
C GLY A 50 1.97 -6.11 11.02
N ALA A 51 2.88 -6.86 10.39
CA ALA A 51 2.52 -8.04 9.61
C ALA A 51 1.85 -9.12 10.48
N ALA A 52 2.32 -9.32 11.72
CA ALA A 52 1.69 -10.26 12.66
C ALA A 52 0.27 -9.83 13.03
N ARG A 53 0.05 -8.54 13.31
CA ARG A 53 -1.27 -7.98 13.64
C ARG A 53 -2.28 -8.14 12.50
N VAL A 54 -1.91 -7.75 11.27
CA VAL A 54 -2.81 -7.88 10.12
C VAL A 54 -3.08 -9.35 9.75
N ARG A 55 -2.09 -10.24 9.89
CA ARG A 55 -2.33 -11.69 9.72
C ARG A 55 -3.32 -12.23 10.74
N ALA A 56 -3.15 -11.88 12.01
CA ALA A 56 -4.06 -12.33 13.06
C ALA A 56 -5.49 -11.85 12.80
N ALA A 57 -5.66 -10.56 12.49
CA ALA A 57 -6.97 -9.98 12.16
C ALA A 57 -7.59 -10.64 10.91
N PHE A 58 -6.80 -10.84 9.85
CA PHE A 58 -7.26 -11.50 8.63
C PHE A 58 -7.74 -12.93 8.89
N LEU A 59 -6.93 -13.75 9.59
CA LEU A 59 -7.30 -15.13 9.93
C LEU A 59 -8.54 -15.18 10.83
N GLN A 60 -8.66 -14.28 11.79
CA GLN A 60 -9.81 -14.17 12.68
C GLN A 60 -11.09 -13.83 11.91
N MET A 61 -11.04 -12.82 11.03
CA MET A 61 -12.19 -12.46 10.19
C MET A 61 -12.61 -13.63 9.30
N VAL A 62 -11.65 -14.30 8.65
CA VAL A 62 -11.94 -15.46 7.80
C VAL A 62 -12.55 -16.61 8.61
N ALA A 63 -12.01 -16.93 9.79
CA ALA A 63 -12.52 -17.98 10.66
C ALA A 63 -13.94 -17.70 11.17
N GLN A 64 -14.30 -16.43 11.33
CA GLN A 64 -15.63 -15.98 11.75
C GLN A 64 -16.60 -15.76 10.58
N GLY A 65 -16.18 -16.01 9.33
CA GLY A 65 -17.00 -15.73 8.14
C GLY A 65 -17.24 -14.25 7.86
N LYS A 66 -16.45 -13.35 8.46
CA LYS A 66 -16.50 -11.90 8.24
C LYS A 66 -15.75 -11.54 6.96
N THR A 67 -16.24 -10.53 6.25
CA THR A 67 -15.53 -9.95 5.10
C THR A 67 -14.51 -8.92 5.58
N PRO A 68 -13.21 -9.08 5.28
CA PRO A 68 -12.20 -8.09 5.62
C PRO A 68 -12.48 -6.71 4.99
N PRO A 69 -12.00 -5.60 5.60
CA PRO A 69 -12.15 -4.27 5.00
C PRO A 69 -11.58 -4.25 3.58
N GLN A 70 -12.30 -3.62 2.66
CA GLN A 70 -11.84 -3.44 1.29
C GLN A 70 -11.29 -2.02 1.15
N VAL A 71 -10.04 -1.91 0.69
CA VAL A 71 -9.38 -0.64 0.38
C VAL A 71 -9.15 -0.59 -1.12
N SER A 72 -9.60 0.50 -1.73
CA SER A 72 -9.41 0.81 -3.15
C SER A 72 -8.70 2.14 -3.30
N TRP A 73 -8.06 2.34 -4.43
CA TRP A 73 -7.33 3.57 -4.69
C TRP A 73 -7.23 3.88 -6.17
N ARG A 74 -7.09 5.16 -6.49
CA ARG A 74 -6.89 5.66 -7.84
C ARG A 74 -5.84 6.78 -7.84
N ARG A 75 -4.84 6.66 -8.70
CA ARG A 75 -3.91 7.75 -8.99
C ARG A 75 -4.57 8.75 -9.94
N GLN A 76 -4.42 10.03 -9.62
CA GLN A 76 -4.71 11.14 -10.50
C GLN A 76 -3.38 11.73 -10.96
N ASP A 77 -3.15 11.72 -12.28
CA ASP A 77 -1.99 12.36 -12.90
C ASP A 77 -2.34 13.79 -13.33
N GLY A 78 -1.41 14.73 -13.19
CA GLY A 78 -1.62 16.10 -13.66
C GLY A 78 -0.62 17.12 -13.10
N ALA A 79 -1.06 18.39 -12.99
CA ALA A 79 -0.23 19.45 -12.42
C ALA A 79 0.15 19.19 -10.93
N ALA A 80 -0.69 18.43 -10.22
CA ALA A 80 -0.42 17.93 -8.89
C ALA A 80 -0.87 16.47 -8.81
N ASP A 81 0.08 15.55 -8.91
CA ASP A 81 -0.19 14.12 -8.77
C ASP A 81 -0.72 13.80 -7.37
N ALA A 82 -1.75 12.97 -7.31
CA ALA A 82 -2.40 12.59 -6.07
C ALA A 82 -2.88 11.13 -6.10
N LEU A 83 -3.00 10.54 -4.91
CA LEU A 83 -3.60 9.23 -4.68
C LEU A 83 -4.90 9.40 -3.90
N HIS A 84 -6.03 9.08 -4.53
CA HIS A 84 -7.31 8.97 -3.84
C HIS A 84 -7.46 7.56 -3.28
N VAL A 85 -7.79 7.47 -2.00
CA VAL A 85 -7.92 6.21 -1.27
C VAL A 85 -9.30 6.13 -0.65
N GLU A 86 -9.96 4.99 -0.78
CA GLU A 86 -11.31 4.75 -0.26
C GLU A 86 -11.38 3.39 0.42
N ALA A 87 -12.08 3.35 1.56
CA ALA A 87 -12.40 2.14 2.30
C ALA A 87 -13.91 1.88 2.33
N ASP A 88 -14.31 0.61 2.29
CA ASP A 88 -15.72 0.20 2.40
C ASP A 88 -16.36 0.48 3.77
N ARG A 89 -15.55 0.82 4.77
CA ARG A 89 -15.96 1.12 6.15
C ARG A 89 -15.02 2.13 6.79
N ARG A 90 -15.47 2.72 7.91
CA ARG A 90 -14.72 3.72 8.66
C ARG A 90 -13.37 3.18 9.15
N ALA A 91 -12.28 3.81 8.74
CA ALA A 91 -10.95 3.64 9.29
C ALA A 91 -10.80 4.45 10.59
N ARG A 92 -9.90 3.99 11.47
CA ARG A 92 -9.54 4.71 12.71
C ARG A 92 -8.56 5.86 12.46
N GLY A 93 -7.83 5.79 11.36
CA GLY A 93 -6.87 6.81 10.95
C GLY A 93 -6.21 6.41 9.64
N ALA A 94 -5.46 7.35 9.07
CA ALA A 94 -4.64 7.11 7.91
C ALA A 94 -3.28 7.81 8.04
N ARG A 95 -2.29 7.30 7.32
CA ARG A 95 -0.99 7.95 7.17
C ARG A 95 -0.47 7.78 5.75
N LEU A 96 0.37 8.71 5.34
CA LEU A 96 1.16 8.60 4.12
C LEU A 96 2.58 8.23 4.51
N TRP A 97 3.03 7.07 4.05
CA TRP A 97 4.42 6.67 4.07
C TRP A 97 5.13 7.22 2.84
N GLN A 98 6.35 7.72 3.02
CA GLN A 98 7.21 8.22 1.95
C GLN A 98 8.68 7.81 2.16
N ALA A 99 9.39 7.61 1.06
CA ALA A 99 10.84 7.44 1.04
C ALA A 99 11.45 8.15 -0.17
N HIS A 100 12.70 8.57 -0.04
CA HIS A 100 13.49 9.16 -1.14
C HIS A 100 14.70 8.28 -1.46
N ALA A 101 15.06 8.21 -2.75
CA ALA A 101 16.23 7.50 -3.23
C ALA A 101 16.84 8.20 -4.45
N PRO A 102 18.18 8.16 -4.64
CA PRO A 102 18.83 8.75 -5.81
C PRO A 102 18.54 7.98 -7.11
N THR A 103 18.12 6.72 -7.00
CA THR A 103 17.71 5.87 -8.12
C THR A 103 16.35 5.25 -7.79
N ARG A 104 15.73 4.55 -8.75
CA ARG A 104 14.46 3.84 -8.51
C ARG A 104 14.61 2.61 -7.58
N ASP A 105 15.81 2.35 -7.07
CA ASP A 105 16.09 1.30 -6.08
C ASP A 105 15.89 1.83 -4.65
N PHE A 106 14.82 1.37 -4.00
CA PHE A 106 14.45 1.77 -2.64
C PHE A 106 14.95 0.81 -1.54
N ARG A 107 15.75 -0.22 -1.87
CA ARG A 107 16.19 -1.25 -0.88
C ARG A 107 16.89 -0.66 0.33
N LYS A 108 17.60 0.46 0.17
CA LYS A 108 18.31 1.17 1.25
C LYS A 108 17.62 2.46 1.71
N ALA A 109 16.45 2.77 1.15
CA ALA A 109 15.74 4.00 1.49
C ALA A 109 15.04 3.88 2.86
N VAL A 110 14.95 5.00 3.58
CA VAL A 110 14.23 5.06 4.86
C VAL A 110 12.82 5.59 4.61
N TRP A 111 11.84 4.81 5.02
CA TRP A 111 10.43 5.14 4.98
C TRP A 111 10.01 5.87 6.26
N THR A 112 9.47 7.07 6.11
CA THR A 112 8.87 7.85 7.19
C THR A 112 7.40 8.10 6.91
N SER A 113 6.61 8.47 7.93
CA SER A 113 5.18 8.69 7.76
C SER A 113 4.70 9.99 8.37
N ALA A 114 3.69 10.60 7.74
CA ALA A 114 2.91 11.70 8.29
C ALA A 114 1.42 11.33 8.36
N PRO A 115 0.64 11.88 9.31
CA PRO A 115 -0.80 11.71 9.34
C PRO A 115 -1.45 12.12 8.02
N LEU A 116 -2.42 11.35 7.56
CA LEU A 116 -3.21 11.63 6.38
C LEU A 116 -4.64 11.88 6.81
N ALA A 117 -5.19 13.04 6.47
CA ALA A 117 -6.54 13.41 6.84
C ALA A 117 -7.55 12.49 6.16
N LEU A 118 -8.49 11.98 6.95
CA LEU A 118 -9.69 11.31 6.46
C LEU A 118 -10.84 12.31 6.35
N ASP A 119 -11.79 12.03 5.47
CA ASP A 119 -13.07 12.72 5.42
C ASP A 119 -13.90 12.53 6.71
N ALA A 120 -15.03 13.23 6.81
CA ALA A 120 -15.90 13.19 8.00
C ALA A 120 -16.42 11.77 8.31
N GLN A 121 -16.59 10.96 7.27
CA GLN A 121 -17.03 9.57 7.34
C GLN A 121 -15.89 8.63 7.81
N GLY A 122 -14.64 9.07 7.70
CA GLY A 122 -13.45 8.26 7.99
C GLY A 122 -13.18 7.20 6.92
N GLN A 123 -13.67 7.39 5.69
CA GLN A 123 -13.63 6.40 4.61
C GLN A 123 -12.74 6.82 3.45
N ARG A 124 -12.47 8.12 3.27
CA ARG A 124 -11.69 8.61 2.14
C ARG A 124 -10.53 9.47 2.57
N ALA A 125 -9.43 9.38 1.84
CA ALA A 125 -8.26 10.24 1.98
C ALA A 125 -7.70 10.59 0.59
N THR A 126 -7.04 11.75 0.50
CA THR A 126 -6.28 12.14 -0.70
C THR A 126 -4.84 12.44 -0.29
N ALA A 127 -3.90 11.66 -0.81
CA ALA A 127 -2.48 11.80 -0.51
C ALA A 127 -1.75 12.48 -1.69
N PRO A 128 -0.98 13.55 -1.47
CA PRO A 128 -0.18 14.17 -2.52
C PRO A 128 1.01 13.28 -2.89
N LEU A 129 1.37 13.24 -4.17
CA LEU A 129 2.50 12.47 -4.72
C LEU A 129 3.50 13.39 -5.44
N PRO A 130 4.09 14.39 -4.75
CA PRO A 130 4.94 15.37 -5.42
C PRO A 130 6.14 14.68 -6.09
N ALA A 131 6.49 15.12 -7.30
CA ALA A 131 7.77 14.74 -7.89
C ALA A 131 8.91 15.38 -7.08
N PRO A 132 9.96 14.62 -6.71
CA PRO A 132 11.11 15.21 -6.06
C PRO A 132 11.89 16.08 -7.06
N ALA A 133 12.59 17.10 -6.56
CA ALA A 133 13.47 17.93 -7.39
C ALA A 133 14.62 17.12 -8.01
N GLU A 134 15.11 16.11 -7.29
CA GLU A 134 16.16 15.19 -7.71
C GLU A 134 15.84 13.76 -7.29
N GLY A 135 16.26 12.78 -8.10
CA GLY A 135 16.09 11.35 -7.80
C GLY A 135 14.63 10.89 -7.89
N PHE A 136 14.23 10.02 -6.96
CA PHE A 136 12.92 9.39 -6.91
C PHE A 136 12.33 9.45 -5.50
N ALA A 137 11.01 9.52 -5.44
CA ALA A 137 10.23 9.41 -4.23
C ALA A 137 9.22 8.26 -4.37
N ALA A 138 9.04 7.48 -3.30
CA ALA A 138 8.05 6.42 -3.23
C ALA A 138 7.01 6.76 -2.16
N TYR A 139 5.75 6.45 -2.44
CA TYR A 139 4.60 6.82 -1.61
C TYR A 139 3.67 5.63 -1.41
N MET A 140 3.16 5.49 -0.20
CA MET A 140 2.18 4.46 0.15
C MET A 140 1.23 4.99 1.22
N ALA A 141 -0.06 5.07 0.91
CA ALA A 141 -1.07 5.32 1.92
C ALA A 141 -1.37 4.04 2.72
N GLU A 142 -1.60 4.21 4.03
CA GLU A 142 -1.95 3.16 4.98
C GLU A 142 -3.15 3.60 5.81
N LEU A 143 -4.13 2.72 5.98
CA LEU A 143 -5.32 2.92 6.81
C LEU A 143 -5.28 1.96 8.00
N SER A 144 -5.68 2.45 9.17
CA SER A 144 -5.84 1.62 10.37
C SER A 144 -7.28 1.18 10.59
N PHE A 145 -7.46 -0.07 10.94
CA PHE A 145 -8.73 -0.71 11.29
C PHE A 145 -8.58 -1.43 12.63
N SER A 146 -9.68 -1.97 13.15
CA SER A 146 -9.67 -2.73 14.40
C SER A 146 -10.58 -3.94 14.27
N GLU A 147 -10.09 -5.10 14.70
CA GLU A 147 -10.83 -6.36 14.79
C GLU A 147 -10.75 -6.85 16.24
N ASP A 148 -11.91 -7.02 16.89
CA ASP A 148 -12.03 -7.42 18.30
C ASP A 148 -11.07 -6.65 19.24
N GLY A 149 -10.99 -5.33 19.04
CA GLY A 149 -10.19 -4.40 19.85
C GLY A 149 -8.69 -4.37 19.52
N ARG A 150 -8.24 -5.10 18.50
CA ARG A 150 -6.85 -5.13 18.05
C ARG A 150 -6.69 -4.38 16.74
N ASP A 151 -5.83 -3.37 16.75
CA ASP A 151 -5.59 -2.55 15.58
C ASP A 151 -4.67 -3.26 14.58
N PHE A 152 -5.02 -3.14 13.30
CA PHE A 152 -4.21 -3.60 12.17
C PHE A 152 -4.24 -2.57 11.05
N GLN A 153 -3.32 -2.72 10.11
CA GLN A 153 -3.13 -1.78 9.02
C GLN A 153 -3.30 -2.47 7.67
N LEU A 154 -3.87 -1.74 6.72
CA LEU A 154 -3.92 -2.10 5.31
C LEU A 154 -3.30 -0.97 4.50
N SER A 155 -2.56 -1.34 3.48
CA SER A 155 -1.83 -0.44 2.62
C SER A 155 -2.46 -0.34 1.24
N THR A 156 -2.11 0.72 0.53
CA THR A 156 -2.21 0.80 -0.93
C THR A 156 -0.99 0.15 -1.58
N GLN A 157 -0.97 0.04 -2.90
CA GLN A 157 0.30 -0.20 -3.60
C GLN A 157 1.25 0.99 -3.43
N VAL A 158 2.54 0.76 -3.65
CA VAL A 158 3.51 1.85 -3.71
C VAL A 158 3.44 2.52 -5.09
N TYR A 159 3.49 3.84 -5.09
CA TYR A 159 3.71 4.66 -6.29
C TYR A 159 5.07 5.32 -6.22
N VAL A 160 5.81 5.29 -7.33
CA VAL A 160 7.13 5.93 -7.43
C VAL A 160 7.06 7.08 -8.43
N SER A 161 7.58 8.24 -8.02
CA SER A 161 7.64 9.48 -8.80
C SER A 161 9.09 9.95 -8.96
N PRO A 162 9.52 10.42 -10.15
CA PRO A 162 8.77 10.37 -11.40
C PRO A 162 8.55 8.91 -11.84
N ASP A 163 7.48 8.69 -12.61
CA ASP A 163 7.25 7.36 -13.18
C ASP A 163 8.15 7.12 -14.39
N LEU A 164 8.44 5.86 -14.69
CA LEU A 164 9.17 5.53 -15.92
C LEU A 164 8.26 5.76 -17.13
N PRO A 165 8.79 6.29 -18.25
CA PRO A 165 8.04 6.30 -19.49
C PRO A 165 7.64 4.87 -19.86
N PRO A 166 6.47 4.66 -20.50
CA PRO A 166 6.08 3.34 -20.98
C PRO A 166 7.20 2.75 -21.83
N ILE A 167 7.55 1.49 -21.57
CA ILE A 167 8.53 0.77 -22.37
C ILE A 167 7.93 0.70 -23.79
N LYS A 168 8.63 1.26 -24.78
CA LYS A 168 8.26 1.06 -26.18
C LYS A 168 8.40 -0.42 -26.46
N GLU A 169 7.29 -1.09 -26.73
CA GLU A 169 7.34 -2.47 -27.21
C GLU A 169 8.19 -2.50 -28.47
N HIS A 170 9.33 -3.18 -28.40
CA HIS A 170 10.05 -3.57 -29.61
C HIS A 170 9.24 -4.68 -30.25
N THR A 171 8.46 -4.33 -31.28
CA THR A 171 7.85 -5.31 -32.16
C THR A 171 8.99 -6.12 -32.77
N LEU A 172 9.05 -7.42 -32.44
CA LEU A 172 9.92 -8.39 -33.10
C LEU A 172 9.49 -8.60 -34.55
#